data_AF-A0A3D0DB87-F1
#
_entry.id   AF-A0A3D0DB87-F1
#
_cell.length_a   1.000
_cell.length_b   1.000
_cell.length_c   1.000
_cell.angle_alpha   90.00
_cell.angle_beta   90.00
_cell.angle_gamma   90.00
#
_symmetry.space_group_name_H-M   'P 1'
#
loop_
_entity.id
_entity.type
_entity.pdbx_description
1 polymer ?
#
loop_
_entity_poly.entity_id
_entity_poly.type
_entity_poly.pdbx_seq_one_letter_code
_entity_poly.pdbx_strand_id
1 'polypeptide(L)'
;MRLQDASWIEVQSPQDELAVRALATELGAGEASAIILAQELGASLLLIDEIRGRRIAQQLGLQVRGTLGILARARREGRIPSLREALDLLRARGTWIDQRLYEEVLRIVGE
;
A
#
# COMPACT_ATOMS: atom_id res chain seq x y z
N MET A 1 10.31 -1.41 16.36
CA MET A 1 9.91 -0.02 16.08
C MET A 1 8.40 0.02 16.07
N ARG A 2 7.77 0.79 16.96
CA ARG A 2 6.33 1.08 16.87
C ARG A 2 6.14 2.24 15.89
N LEU A 3 4.97 2.36 15.26
CA LEU A 3 4.70 3.44 14.30
C LEU A 3 4.94 4.82 14.92
N GLN A 4 4.60 4.98 16.20
CA GLN A 4 4.80 6.19 16.99
C GLN A 4 6.28 6.59 17.19
N ASP A 5 7.23 5.69 16.95
CA ASP A 5 8.67 5.97 17.12
C ASP A 5 9.31 6.48 15.81
N ALA A 6 8.58 6.45 14.68
CA ALA A 6 9.07 6.86 13.38
C ALA A 6 8.84 8.35 13.14
N SER A 7 9.91 9.16 13.22
CA SER A 7 9.84 10.63 13.03
C SER A 7 9.40 11.08 11.63
N TRP A 8 9.40 10.18 10.65
CA TRP A 8 8.99 10.43 9.27
C TRP A 8 7.52 10.06 9.01
N ILE A 9 6.80 9.52 10.00
CA ILE A 9 5.38 9.19 9.91
C ILE A 9 4.58 10.22 10.70
N GLU A 10 3.61 10.82 10.05
CA GLU A 10 2.59 11.65 10.68
C GLU A 10 1.24 10.92 10.64
N VAL A 11 0.53 10.89 11.77
CA VAL A 11 -0.80 10.29 11.86
C VAL A 11 -1.83 11.40 11.75
N GLN A 12 -2.68 11.30 10.73
CA GLN A 12 -3.80 12.22 10.51
C GLN A 12 -5.09 11.44 10.32
N SER A 13 -6.20 12.08 10.68
CA SER A 13 -7.55 11.61 10.41
C SER A 13 -8.15 12.41 9.26
N PRO A 14 -8.91 11.77 8.35
CA PRO A 14 -9.69 12.51 7.35
C PRO A 14 -10.72 13.42 8.02
N GLN A 15 -11.01 14.56 7.39
CA GLN A 15 -11.99 15.54 7.88
C GLN A 15 -13.42 15.19 7.46
N ASP A 16 -13.61 14.63 6.25
CA ASP A 16 -14.91 14.26 5.73
C ASP A 16 -15.37 12.89 6.26
N GLU A 17 -15.85 12.87 7.51
CA GLU A 17 -16.38 11.67 8.15
C GLU A 17 -17.55 11.04 7.37
N LEU A 18 -18.35 11.85 6.67
CA LEU A 18 -19.49 11.33 5.91
C LEU A 18 -19.02 10.55 4.70
N ALA A 19 -18.05 11.08 3.95
CA ALA A 19 -17.42 10.37 2.84
C ALA A 19 -16.73 9.09 3.30
N VAL A 20 -16.04 9.12 4.45
CA VAL A 20 -15.44 7.91 5.03
C VAL A 20 -16.51 6.85 5.34
N ARG A 21 -17.59 7.23 6.03
CA ARG A 21 -18.67 6.28 6.37
C ARG A 21 -19.36 5.73 5.14
N ALA A 22 -19.59 6.57 4.13
CA ALA A 22 -20.18 6.15 2.87
C ALA A 22 -19.27 5.16 2.14
N LEU A 23 -17.97 5.42 2.06
CA LEU A 23 -17.03 4.52 1.41
C LEU A 23 -16.78 3.23 2.20
N ALA A 24 -16.87 3.30 3.53
CA ALA A 24 -16.75 2.16 4.43
C ALA A 24 -17.92 1.15 4.33
N THR A 25 -18.97 1.42 3.54
CA THR A 25 -19.97 0.40 3.20
C THR A 25 -19.44 -0.61 2.18
N GLU A 26 -18.42 -0.23 1.41
CA GLU A 26 -17.80 -1.05 0.36
C GLU A 26 -16.40 -1.56 0.75
N LEU A 27 -15.69 -0.81 1.62
CA LEU A 27 -14.30 -1.04 2.03
C LEU A 27 -14.15 -1.14 3.55
N GLY A 28 -12.99 -1.63 4.01
CA GLY A 28 -12.65 -1.53 5.42
C GLY A 28 -12.55 -0.07 5.87
N ALA A 29 -12.93 0.23 7.11
CA ALA A 29 -12.93 1.61 7.63
C ALA A 29 -11.55 2.31 7.51
N GLY A 30 -10.45 1.56 7.69
CA GLY A 30 -9.10 2.07 7.50
C GLY A 30 -8.74 2.39 6.04
N GLU A 31 -9.23 1.58 5.10
CA GLU A 31 -9.02 1.81 3.66
C GLU A 31 -9.82 3.00 3.17
N ALA A 32 -11.09 3.07 3.58
CA ALA A 32 -11.94 4.22 3.32
C ALA A 32 -11.30 5.51 3.86
N SER A 33 -10.82 5.48 5.11
CA SER A 33 -10.13 6.63 5.72
C SER A 33 -8.88 7.04 4.96
N ALA A 34 -8.06 6.07 4.52
CA ALA A 34 -6.84 6.34 3.78
C ALA A 34 -7.11 6.95 2.39
N ILE A 35 -8.16 6.49 1.70
CA ILE A 35 -8.57 7.04 0.40
C ILE A 35 -9.05 8.49 0.55
N ILE A 36 -9.96 8.75 1.50
CA ILE A 36 -10.49 10.10 1.71
C ILE A 36 -9.38 11.06 2.15
N LEU A 37 -8.53 10.65 3.11
CA LEU A 37 -7.41 11.46 3.54
C LEU A 37 -6.44 11.77 2.38
N ALA A 38 -6.17 10.80 1.50
CA ALA A 38 -5.33 11.03 0.33
C ALA A 38 -5.93 12.06 -0.64
N GLN A 39 -7.26 12.08 -0.80
CA GLN A 39 -7.91 13.11 -1.61
C GLN A 39 -7.82 14.50 -0.95
N GLU A 40 -8.09 14.59 0.35
CA GLU A 40 -8.02 15.85 1.11
C GLU A 40 -6.62 16.47 1.09
N LEU A 41 -5.59 15.64 1.19
CA LEU A 41 -4.20 16.08 1.15
C LEU A 41 -3.70 16.37 -0.27
N GLY A 42 -4.46 16.02 -1.31
CA GLY A 42 -3.94 16.02 -2.68
C GLY A 42 -2.70 15.13 -2.83
N ALA A 43 -2.70 13.99 -2.15
CA ALA A 43 -1.52 13.13 -2.03
C ALA A 43 -1.06 12.64 -3.41
N SER A 44 0.25 12.72 -3.66
CA SER A 44 0.84 12.24 -4.91
C SER A 44 0.82 10.71 -5.04
N LEU A 45 0.64 9.99 -3.93
CA LEU A 45 0.64 8.53 -3.90
C LEU A 45 -0.12 8.00 -2.68
N LEU A 46 -1.06 7.08 -2.91
CA LEU A 46 -1.72 6.29 -1.89
C LEU A 46 -1.11 4.88 -1.82
N LEU A 47 -0.83 4.41 -0.61
CA LEU A 47 -0.42 3.02 -0.36
C LEU A 47 -1.61 2.18 0.07
N ILE A 48 -1.95 1.14 -0.70
CA ILE A 48 -3.06 0.23 -0.39
C ILE A 48 -2.85 -1.15 -1.03
N ASP A 49 -3.01 -2.21 -0.23
CA ASP A 49 -2.75 -3.60 -0.65
C ASP A 49 -4.00 -4.38 -1.06
N GLU A 50 -5.20 -3.90 -0.74
CA GLU A 50 -6.46 -4.56 -1.07
C GLU A 50 -6.92 -4.21 -2.50
N ILE A 51 -7.50 -5.20 -3.20
CA ILE A 51 -7.80 -5.12 -4.63
C ILE A 51 -8.95 -4.14 -4.91
N ARG A 52 -10.04 -4.17 -4.13
CA ARG A 52 -11.18 -3.26 -4.31
C ARG A 52 -10.80 -1.82 -3.97
N GLY A 53 -10.09 -1.60 -2.88
CA GLY A 53 -9.58 -0.31 -2.44
C GLY A 53 -8.66 0.30 -3.49
N ARG A 54 -7.76 -0.48 -4.09
CA ARG A 54 -6.96 -0.04 -5.25
C ARG A 54 -7.85 0.44 -6.40
N ARG A 55 -8.84 -0.38 -6.78
CA ARG A 55 -9.74 -0.06 -7.91
C ARG A 55 -10.51 1.24 -7.67
N ILE A 56 -11.09 1.39 -6.48
CA ILE A 56 -11.86 2.58 -6.11
C ILE A 56 -10.96 3.81 -6.07
N ALA A 57 -9.81 3.73 -5.40
CA ALA A 57 -8.85 4.83 -5.34
C ALA A 57 -8.41 5.30 -6.74
N GLN A 58 -8.16 4.36 -7.66
CA GLN A 58 -7.83 4.67 -9.05
C GLN A 58 -8.99 5.32 -9.81
N GLN A 59 -10.23 4.87 -9.59
CA GLN A 59 -11.43 5.51 -10.16
C GLN A 59 -11.62 6.94 -9.67
N LEU A 60 -11.18 7.22 -8.44
CA LEU A 60 -11.14 8.56 -7.85
C LEU A 60 -9.92 9.38 -8.27
N GLY A 61 -9.11 8.89 -9.22
CA GLY A 61 -7.96 9.61 -9.79
C GLY A 61 -6.68 9.56 -8.96
N LEU A 62 -6.64 8.78 -7.87
CA LEU A 62 -5.43 8.65 -7.07
C LEU A 62 -4.40 7.75 -7.75
N GLN A 63 -3.12 8.12 -7.62
CA GLN A 63 -2.03 7.20 -7.92
C GLN A 63 -1.86 6.22 -6.77
N VAL A 64 -1.76 4.93 -7.07
CA VAL A 64 -1.80 3.87 -6.06
C VAL A 64 -0.63 2.92 -6.20
N ARG A 65 -0.07 2.47 -5.08
CA ARG A 65 0.96 1.42 -5.04
C ARG A 65 0.78 0.49 -3.84
N GLY A 66 0.88 -0.81 -4.05
CA GLY A 66 0.94 -1.79 -2.96
C GLY A 66 2.36 -2.05 -2.48
N THR A 67 2.50 -2.78 -1.37
CA THR A 67 3.77 -3.13 -0.72
C THR A 67 4.74 -3.79 -1.68
N LEU A 68 4.28 -4.78 -2.47
CA LEU A 68 5.13 -5.47 -3.45
C LEU A 68 5.68 -4.51 -4.52
N GLY A 69 4.87 -3.54 -4.95
CA GLY A 69 5.27 -2.53 -5.90
C GLY A 69 6.32 -1.56 -5.33
N ILE A 70 6.31 -1.31 -4.02
CA ILE A 70 7.35 -0.52 -3.33
C ILE A 70 8.65 -1.32 -3.29
N LEU A 71 8.60 -2.59 -2.88
CA LEU A 71 9.79 -3.44 -2.78
C LEU A 71 10.44 -3.66 -4.15
N ALA A 72 9.64 -3.93 -5.19
CA ALA A 72 10.14 -4.07 -6.55
C ALA A 72 10.83 -2.79 -7.05
N ARG A 73 10.30 -1.61 -6.70
CA ARG A 73 10.94 -0.33 -6.99
C ARG A 73 12.25 -0.17 -6.24
N ALA A 74 12.25 -0.44 -4.94
CA ALA A 74 13.44 -0.36 -4.11
C ALA A 74 14.55 -1.26 -4.65
N ARG A 75 14.20 -2.45 -5.14
CA ARG A 75 15.16 -3.35 -5.79
C ARG A 75 15.73 -2.76 -7.07
N ARG A 76 14.87 -2.28 -7.98
CA ARG A 76 15.30 -1.64 -9.24
C ARG A 76 16.18 -0.41 -9.01
N GLU A 77 15.96 0.31 -7.91
CA GLU A 77 16.74 1.48 -7.50
C GLU A 77 18.01 1.12 -6.70
N GLY A 78 18.31 -0.17 -6.51
CA GLY A 78 19.49 -0.63 -5.75
C GLY A 78 19.43 -0.34 -4.24
N ARG A 79 18.24 -0.03 -3.70
CA ARG A 79 18.04 0.27 -2.27
C ARG A 79 17.95 -0.97 -1.38
N ILE A 80 17.62 -2.12 -1.98
CA ILE A 80 17.63 -3.42 -1.31
C ILE A 80 18.44 -4.44 -2.14
N PRO A 81 19.14 -5.37 -1.49
CA PRO A 81 20.04 -6.31 -2.16
C PRO A 81 19.28 -7.38 -2.96
N SER A 82 18.10 -7.82 -2.48
CA SER A 82 17.26 -8.81 -3.15
C SER A 82 15.79 -8.53 -2.86
N LEU A 83 14.96 -8.63 -3.90
CA LEU A 83 13.51 -8.64 -3.73
C LEU A 83 13.03 -9.95 -3.10
N ARG A 84 13.60 -11.09 -3.53
CA ARG A 84 13.29 -12.42 -2.99
C ARG A 84 13.40 -12.48 -1.47
N GLU A 85 14.53 -12.04 -0.92
CA GLU A 85 14.76 -12.01 0.54
C GLU A 85 13.70 -11.15 1.27
N ALA A 86 13.33 -10.00 0.69
CA ALA A 86 12.31 -9.14 1.26
C ALA A 86 10.91 -9.79 1.24
N LEU A 87 10.55 -10.48 0.16
CA LEU A 87 9.28 -11.21 0.05
C LEU A 87 9.22 -12.40 1.01
N ASP A 88 10.32 -13.13 1.15
CA ASP A 88 10.41 -14.26 2.08
C ASP A 88 10.27 -13.80 3.53
N LEU A 89 10.88 -12.65 3.88
CA LEU A 89 10.71 -12.04 5.19
C LEU A 89 9.26 -11.63 5.47
N LEU A 90 8.55 -11.09 4.47
CA LEU A 90 7.13 -10.75 4.60
C LEU A 90 6.28 -12.01 4.85
N ARG A 91 6.48 -13.07 4.06
CA ARG A 91 5.79 -14.36 4.25
C ARG A 91 6.07 -14.96 5.64
N ALA A 92 7.33 -14.96 6.06
CA ALA A 92 7.73 -15.46 7.38
C ALA A 92 7.10 -14.67 8.54
N ARG A 93 6.72 -13.41 8.31
CA ARG A 93 6.03 -12.54 9.28
C ARG A 93 4.50 -12.58 9.16
N GLY A 94 3.96 -13.46 8.33
CA GLY A 94 2.52 -13.70 8.21
C GLY A 94 1.83 -12.93 7.09
N THR A 95 2.57 -12.20 6.23
CA THR A 95 1.96 -11.59 5.04
C THR A 95 1.62 -12.67 4.02
N TRP A 96 0.35 -12.77 3.67
CA TRP A 96 -0.08 -13.68 2.60
C TRP A 96 0.27 -13.09 1.23
N ILE A 97 1.05 -13.84 0.46
CA ILE A 97 1.41 -13.53 -0.92
C ILE A 97 1.20 -14.81 -1.72
N ASP A 98 0.23 -14.81 -2.62
CA ASP A 98 0.00 -15.95 -3.51
C ASP A 98 1.26 -16.31 -4.32
N GLN A 99 1.46 -17.60 -4.59
CA GLN A 99 2.66 -18.08 -5.27
C GLN A 99 2.81 -17.49 -6.68
N ARG A 100 1.72 -17.34 -7.42
CA ARG A 100 1.77 -16.73 -8.75
C ARG A 100 2.22 -15.28 -8.68
N LEU A 101 1.66 -14.51 -7.74
CA LEU A 101 2.02 -13.09 -7.55
C LEU A 101 3.48 -12.94 -7.11
N TYR A 102 3.94 -13.81 -6.22
CA TYR A 102 5.33 -13.85 -5.77
C TYR A 102 6.28 -14.02 -6.95
N GLU A 103 6.05 -15.02 -7.80
CA GLU A 103 6.89 -15.29 -8.98
C GLU A 103 6.81 -14.19 -10.04
N GLU A 104 5.62 -13.63 -10.26
CA GLU A 104 5.41 -12.54 -11.21
C GLU A 104 6.24 -11.30 -10.82
N VAL A 105 6.22 -10.94 -9.55
CA VAL A 105 6.92 -9.76 -9.03
C VAL A 105 8.45 -9.92 -9.12
N LEU A 106 8.97 -11.13 -8.87
CA LEU A 106 10.40 -11.43 -9.04
C LEU A 106 10.84 -11.33 -10.51
N ARG A 107 10.04 -11.88 -11.41
CA ARG A 107 10.30 -11.83 -12.86
C ARG A 107 10.40 -10.39 -13.38
N ILE A 108 9.58 -9.47 -12.86
CA ILE A 108 9.59 -8.05 -13.25
C ILE A 108 10.94 -7.37 -12.93
N VAL A 109 11.66 -7.84 -11.91
CA VAL A 109 12.96 -7.27 -11.51
C VAL A 109 14.15 -8.14 -11.93
N GLY A 110 13.92 -9.25 -12.63
CA GLY A 110 14.96 -10.17 -13.08
C GLY A 110 15.52 -11.09 -11.99
N GLU A 111 14.71 -11.41 -10.97
CA GLU A 111 15.03 -12.38 -9.89
C GLU A 111 14.19 -13.66 -9.96
#